data_AF-A0A817SA60-F1
#
_entry.id   AF-A0A817SA60-F1
#
_cell.length_a   1.000
_cell.length_b   1.000
_cell.length_c   1.000
_cell.angle_alpha   90.00
_cell.angle_beta   90.00
_cell.angle_gamma   90.00
#
_symmetry.space_group_name_H-M   'P 1'
#
loop_
_entity.id
_entity.type
_entity.pdbx_description
1 polymer ?
#
loop_
_entity_poly.entity_id
_entity_poly.type
_entity_poly.pdbx_seq_one_letter_code
_entity_poly.pdbx_strand_id
1 'polypeptide(L)'
;MDPIYRIPPYYYIHVLDQNTSVTRLEIGPKTFFRQDNERIVFEPSKMITLPPRHYCVIENPVVKNEDDQAQFDNNGQAKLLHGSLDVRLEKDYKEPFPLYPGEVLKQAPTLVKYVATNSALRLKAVLDFDDNGEQRKTGDEWLFEGPGTYIPRKEVSVEEHIVATVIGPNQAVKLSAKKELIDRMGQHRVAGENWLVKQLGAYVPLAYETVVSLENAYVVTDKKALHLRALKTFKDDFGQTRNNGDEWLVTKEQTETYILNVYEQLVSIVNINILTSRQYCVILNPVSSDGKNQLGKKKLVVGDKSFFLQPNEQLENGIQNICILSEDEGVVVKCIEGFNDEIDNVTRMPGKRK
;
A
#
# COMPACT_ATOMS: atom_id res chain seq x y z
N MET A 1 20.76 -60.21 11.40
CA MET A 1 19.53 -59.40 11.54
C MET A 1 18.71 -60.05 12.61
N ASP A 2 18.24 -59.28 13.59
CA ASP A 2 17.50 -59.83 14.71
C ASP A 2 16.17 -60.43 14.22
N PRO A 3 15.75 -61.61 14.74
CA PRO A 3 14.47 -62.22 14.38
C PRO A 3 13.28 -61.57 15.09
N ILE A 4 13.55 -60.80 16.14
CA ILE A 4 12.54 -60.23 17.05
C ILE A 4 12.78 -58.73 17.16
N TYR A 5 11.77 -57.93 16.81
CA TYR A 5 11.79 -56.48 16.95
C TYR A 5 10.73 -56.07 17.97
N ARG A 6 11.17 -55.48 19.09
CA ARG A 6 10.24 -54.89 20.06
C ARG A 6 9.91 -53.48 19.63
N ILE A 7 8.68 -53.24 19.21
CA ILE A 7 8.17 -51.92 18.83
C ILE A 7 7.52 -51.30 20.08
N PRO A 8 8.10 -50.23 20.65
CA PRO A 8 7.53 -49.57 21.84
C PRO A 8 6.19 -48.86 21.54
N PRO A 9 5.43 -48.43 22.57
CA PRO A 9 4.28 -47.54 22.39
C PRO A 9 4.66 -46.26 21.64
N TYR A 10 3.85 -45.81 20.68
CA TYR A 10 4.08 -44.64 19.82
C TYR A 10 5.31 -44.74 18.90
N TYR A 11 5.73 -45.96 18.58
CA TYR A 11 6.72 -46.23 17.54
C TYR A 11 6.11 -47.10 16.44
N TYR A 12 6.74 -47.07 15.28
CA TYR A 12 6.36 -47.90 14.13
C TYR A 12 7.58 -48.37 13.36
N ILE A 13 7.39 -49.42 12.58
CA ILE A 13 8.35 -49.91 11.57
C ILE A 13 7.65 -50.12 10.24
N HIS A 14 8.41 -50.14 9.15
CA HIS A 14 7.96 -50.65 7.87
C HIS A 14 8.56 -52.03 7.61
N VAL A 15 7.73 -52.96 7.15
CA VAL A 15 8.11 -54.34 6.84
C VAL A 15 7.83 -54.59 5.36
N LEU A 16 8.87 -54.94 4.62
CA LEU A 16 8.80 -55.35 3.23
C LEU A 16 8.69 -56.87 3.16
N ASP A 17 7.60 -57.38 2.61
CA ASP A 17 7.49 -58.78 2.20
C ASP A 17 8.16 -58.96 0.83
N GLN A 18 9.19 -59.78 0.75
CA GLN A 18 9.99 -60.00 -0.45
C GLN A 18 9.26 -60.86 -1.50
N ASN A 19 8.26 -61.64 -1.11
CA ASN A 19 7.49 -62.46 -2.05
C ASN A 19 6.50 -61.60 -2.84
N THR A 20 5.82 -60.69 -2.14
CA THR A 20 4.80 -59.81 -2.72
C THR A 20 5.35 -58.44 -3.12
N SER A 21 6.56 -58.09 -2.68
CA SER A 21 7.15 -56.74 -2.78
C SER A 21 6.31 -55.65 -2.10
N VAL A 22 5.40 -56.02 -1.21
CA VAL A 22 4.52 -55.10 -0.50
C VAL A 22 5.19 -54.64 0.78
N THR A 23 5.28 -53.32 0.97
CA THR A 23 5.72 -52.72 2.23
C THR A 23 4.51 -52.31 3.04
N ARG A 24 4.44 -52.76 4.29
CA ARG A 24 3.35 -52.44 5.21
C ARG A 24 3.84 -51.78 6.49
N LEU A 25 2.91 -51.10 7.15
CA LEU A 25 3.14 -50.39 8.41
C LEU A 25 2.82 -51.31 9.59
N GLU A 26 3.74 -51.38 10.56
CA GLU A 26 3.54 -52.12 11.80
C GLU A 26 3.70 -51.19 13.01
N ILE A 27 2.61 -50.99 13.76
CA ILE A 27 2.51 -50.06 14.91
C ILE A 27 2.73 -50.79 16.24
N GLY A 28 3.44 -50.16 17.19
CA GLY A 28 3.57 -50.63 18.57
C GLY A 28 2.44 -50.16 19.50
N PRO A 29 2.32 -50.70 20.73
CA PRO A 29 3.27 -51.61 21.37
C PRO A 29 3.09 -53.06 20.93
N LYS A 30 4.12 -53.67 20.35
CA LYS A 30 4.12 -55.09 20.01
C LYS A 30 5.51 -55.66 19.85
N THR A 31 5.61 -56.97 20.05
CA THR A 31 6.80 -57.73 19.67
C THR A 31 6.56 -58.32 18.30
N PHE A 32 7.27 -57.83 17.29
CA PHE A 32 7.17 -58.27 15.92
C PHE A 32 8.18 -59.38 15.64
N PHE A 33 7.68 -60.52 15.15
CA PHE A 33 8.49 -61.67 14.75
C PHE A 33 8.61 -61.69 13.24
N ARG A 34 9.81 -61.35 12.74
CA ARG A 34 10.09 -61.26 11.31
C ARG A 34 10.12 -62.66 10.69
N GLN A 35 9.33 -62.89 9.64
CA GLN A 35 9.37 -64.13 8.86
C GLN A 35 10.56 -64.16 7.89
N ASP A 36 10.88 -65.34 7.34
CA ASP A 36 12.03 -65.51 6.46
C ASP A 36 11.95 -64.66 5.19
N ASN A 37 10.75 -64.48 4.64
CA ASN A 37 10.48 -63.64 3.47
C ASN A 37 10.33 -62.14 3.80
N GLU A 38 10.55 -61.73 5.05
CA GLU A 38 10.34 -60.35 5.47
C GLU A 38 11.65 -59.61 5.75
N ARG A 39 11.67 -58.33 5.37
CA ARG A 39 12.76 -57.41 5.64
C ARG A 39 12.24 -56.18 6.38
N ILE A 40 12.88 -55.86 7.50
CA ILE A 40 12.66 -54.58 8.18
C ILE A 40 13.34 -53.47 7.36
N VAL A 41 12.58 -52.43 7.04
CA VAL A 41 13.09 -51.30 6.25
C VAL A 41 13.93 -50.37 7.13
N PHE A 42 13.48 -50.09 8.35
CA PHE A 42 14.18 -49.29 9.36
C PHE A 42 13.83 -49.72 10.79
N GLU A 43 14.72 -49.43 11.72
CA GLU A 43 14.52 -49.67 13.17
C GLU A 43 13.35 -48.88 13.75
N PRO A 44 12.66 -49.35 14.81
CA PRO A 44 11.52 -48.67 15.42
C PRO A 44 11.71 -47.16 15.53
N SER A 45 10.90 -46.42 14.76
CA SER A 45 10.95 -44.96 14.66
C SER A 45 9.77 -44.33 15.40
N LYS A 46 9.99 -43.16 16.01
CA LYS A 46 8.96 -42.44 16.76
C LYS A 46 7.85 -41.96 15.82
N MET A 47 6.61 -42.11 16.25
CA MET A 47 5.46 -41.45 15.63
C MET A 47 5.56 -39.94 15.76
N ILE A 48 4.94 -39.24 14.82
CA ILE A 48 4.86 -37.79 14.82
C ILE A 48 3.81 -37.39 15.86
N THR A 49 4.21 -36.55 16.80
CA THR A 49 3.31 -35.94 17.78
C THR A 49 3.22 -34.45 17.47
N LEU A 50 2.00 -33.93 17.36
CA LEU A 50 1.76 -32.50 17.17
C LEU A 50 1.46 -31.84 18.52
N PRO A 51 2.32 -30.93 19.02
CA PRO A 51 1.99 -30.14 20.20
C PRO A 51 0.81 -29.18 19.93
N PRO A 52 0.19 -28.61 20.98
CA PRO A 52 -0.89 -27.65 20.82
C PRO A 52 -0.50 -26.52 19.86
N ARG A 53 -1.42 -26.15 18.96
CA ARG A 53 -1.22 -25.11 17.93
C ARG A 53 -0.07 -25.40 16.95
N HIS A 54 0.35 -26.66 16.79
CA HIS A 54 1.32 -27.01 15.75
C HIS A 54 0.65 -27.67 14.55
N TYR A 55 1.35 -27.62 13.44
CA TYR A 55 1.03 -28.33 12.22
C TYR A 55 2.29 -29.00 11.66
N CYS A 56 2.13 -30.01 10.83
CA CYS A 56 3.20 -30.54 9.99
C CYS A 56 2.71 -30.68 8.55
N VAL A 57 3.65 -30.83 7.61
CA VAL A 57 3.31 -31.06 6.20
C VAL A 57 3.83 -32.43 5.79
N ILE A 58 2.93 -33.28 5.30
CA ILE A 58 3.22 -34.60 4.77
C ILE A 58 3.18 -34.54 3.24
N GLU A 59 4.16 -35.14 2.60
CA GLU A 59 4.20 -35.34 1.16
C GLU A 59 3.80 -36.78 0.81
N ASN A 60 3.08 -36.93 -0.31
CA ASN A 60 2.47 -38.19 -0.75
C ASN A 60 1.52 -38.80 0.31
N PRO A 61 0.56 -38.02 0.84
CA PRO A 61 -0.30 -38.48 1.92
C PRO A 61 -1.10 -39.72 1.52
N VAL A 62 -1.37 -40.59 2.49
CA VAL A 62 -2.23 -41.77 2.29
C VAL A 62 -3.65 -41.36 1.91
N VAL A 63 -4.25 -42.09 0.97
CA VAL A 63 -5.66 -41.93 0.59
C VAL A 63 -6.53 -42.43 1.74
N LYS A 64 -7.45 -41.59 2.20
CA LYS A 64 -8.42 -41.96 3.25
C LYS A 64 -9.83 -42.06 2.71
N ASN A 65 -10.65 -42.92 3.32
CA ASN A 65 -12.09 -42.99 3.05
C ASN A 65 -12.88 -41.95 3.87
N GLU A 66 -14.21 -41.97 3.76
CA GLU A 66 -15.11 -41.05 4.49
C GLU A 66 -15.00 -41.19 6.03
N ASP A 67 -14.53 -42.35 6.52
CA ASP A 67 -14.31 -42.64 7.94
C ASP A 67 -12.88 -42.31 8.41
N ASP A 68 -12.09 -41.57 7.62
CA ASP A 68 -10.68 -41.23 7.89
C ASP A 68 -9.72 -42.44 7.98
N GLN A 69 -10.11 -43.58 7.42
CA GLN A 69 -9.30 -44.80 7.38
C GLN A 69 -8.48 -44.89 6.10
N ALA A 70 -7.22 -45.30 6.23
CA ALA A 70 -6.31 -45.50 5.10
C ALA A 70 -6.83 -46.58 4.14
N GLN A 71 -6.75 -46.29 2.84
CA GLN A 71 -7.11 -47.23 1.79
C GLN A 71 -5.87 -48.00 1.29
N PHE A 72 -6.10 -49.25 0.94
CA PHE A 72 -5.08 -50.16 0.42
C PHE A 72 -5.46 -50.64 -0.99
N ASP A 73 -4.47 -51.02 -1.78
CA ASP A 73 -4.68 -51.68 -3.07
C ASP A 73 -4.97 -53.18 -2.90
N ASN A 74 -5.17 -53.88 -4.02
CA ASN A 74 -5.50 -55.31 -4.01
C ASN A 74 -4.38 -56.18 -3.42
N ASN A 75 -3.15 -55.67 -3.37
CA ASN A 75 -1.99 -56.36 -2.84
C ASN A 75 -1.74 -55.99 -1.36
N GLY A 76 -2.54 -55.09 -0.78
CA GLY A 76 -2.39 -54.63 0.60
C GLY A 76 -1.39 -53.48 0.77
N GLN A 77 -0.93 -52.85 -0.32
CA GLN A 77 -0.08 -51.65 -0.25
C GLN A 77 -0.94 -50.41 -0.02
N ALA A 78 -0.49 -49.52 0.87
CA ALA A 78 -1.20 -48.26 1.14
C ALA A 78 -1.25 -47.39 -0.12
N LYS A 79 -2.44 -46.92 -0.49
CA LYS A 79 -2.62 -46.01 -1.63
C LYS A 79 -2.20 -44.60 -1.21
N LEU A 80 -1.34 -43.97 -2.00
CA LEU A 80 -0.87 -42.61 -1.75
C LEU A 80 -1.34 -41.64 -2.82
N LEU A 81 -1.57 -40.39 -2.43
CA LEU A 81 -1.75 -39.26 -3.35
C LEU A 81 -0.39 -38.71 -3.76
N HIS A 82 0.26 -39.37 -4.72
CA HIS A 82 1.58 -38.97 -5.20
C HIS A 82 1.62 -37.52 -5.71
N GLY A 83 2.65 -36.76 -5.32
CA GLY A 83 2.82 -35.34 -5.69
C GLY A 83 1.91 -34.37 -4.93
N SER A 84 1.07 -34.86 -4.01
CA SER A 84 0.22 -34.02 -3.17
C SER A 84 0.84 -33.74 -1.80
N LEU A 85 0.36 -32.69 -1.15
CA LEU A 85 0.69 -32.34 0.23
C LEU A 85 -0.56 -32.46 1.12
N ASP A 86 -0.34 -32.79 2.39
CA ASP A 86 -1.34 -32.80 3.45
C ASP A 86 -0.84 -31.98 4.64
N VAL A 87 -1.64 -31.01 5.09
CA VAL A 87 -1.33 -30.16 6.23
C VAL A 87 -2.07 -30.73 7.44
N ARG A 88 -1.35 -31.43 8.32
CA ARG A 88 -1.93 -32.06 9.51
C ARG A 88 -1.87 -31.09 10.68
N LEU A 89 -3.02 -30.82 11.28
CA LEU A 89 -3.16 -29.94 12.43
C LEU A 89 -3.38 -30.76 13.70
N GLU A 90 -2.90 -30.26 14.83
CA GLU A 90 -3.10 -30.93 16.14
C GLU A 90 -4.58 -31.19 16.47
N LYS A 91 -5.49 -30.30 16.07
CA LYS A 91 -6.94 -30.48 16.30
C LYS A 91 -7.51 -31.77 15.67
N ASP A 92 -6.94 -32.18 14.53
CA ASP A 92 -7.38 -33.33 13.73
C ASP A 92 -6.54 -34.59 14.08
N TYR A 93 -5.30 -34.39 14.52
CA TYR A 93 -4.35 -35.44 14.89
C TYR A 93 -3.89 -35.27 16.36
N LYS A 94 -4.80 -35.54 17.30
CA LYS A 94 -4.54 -35.43 18.75
C LYS A 94 -3.59 -36.50 19.27
N GLU A 95 -3.66 -37.70 18.68
CA GLU A 95 -2.80 -38.83 19.03
C GLU A 95 -1.58 -38.90 18.10
N PRO A 96 -0.43 -39.39 18.58
CA PRO A 96 0.73 -39.60 17.72
C PRO A 96 0.40 -40.53 16.55
N PHE A 97 0.83 -40.15 15.35
CA PHE A 97 0.56 -40.91 14.13
C PHE A 97 1.85 -41.37 13.44
N PRO A 98 1.85 -42.57 12.84
CA PRO A 98 2.95 -43.02 12.00
C PRO A 98 2.87 -42.41 10.59
N LEU A 99 3.95 -42.59 9.83
CA LEU A 99 3.92 -42.39 8.38
C LEU A 99 3.71 -43.73 7.68
N TYR A 100 2.83 -43.77 6.69
CA TYR A 100 2.67 -44.92 5.81
C TYR A 100 3.88 -45.08 4.87
N PRO A 101 4.16 -46.30 4.37
CA PRO A 101 5.22 -46.51 3.39
C PRO A 101 5.07 -45.58 2.18
N GLY A 102 6.04 -44.70 1.98
CA GLY A 102 6.08 -43.69 0.91
C GLY A 102 5.60 -42.29 1.29
N GLU A 103 4.94 -42.10 2.45
CA GLU A 103 4.73 -40.77 3.03
C GLU A 103 6.06 -40.20 3.51
N VAL A 104 6.25 -38.89 3.31
CA VAL A 104 7.45 -38.18 3.77
C VAL A 104 7.05 -36.98 4.62
N LEU A 105 7.66 -36.85 5.80
CA LEU A 105 7.52 -35.64 6.63
C LEU A 105 8.31 -34.50 5.98
N LYS A 106 7.63 -33.71 5.15
CA LYS A 106 8.22 -32.58 4.43
C LYS A 106 8.54 -31.41 5.36
N GLN A 107 7.64 -31.12 6.30
CA GLN A 107 7.85 -30.09 7.32
C GLN A 107 7.57 -30.67 8.70
N ALA A 108 8.57 -30.62 9.58
CA ALA A 108 8.44 -31.06 10.97
C ALA A 108 7.40 -30.22 11.74
N PRO A 109 6.85 -30.74 12.87
CA PRO A 109 5.88 -30.02 13.69
C PRO A 109 6.33 -28.57 13.97
N THR A 110 5.58 -27.61 13.44
CA THR A 110 5.87 -26.18 13.47
C THR A 110 4.68 -25.44 14.07
N LEU A 111 4.93 -24.43 14.89
CA LEU A 111 3.88 -23.59 15.46
C LEU A 111 3.14 -22.82 14.34
N VAL A 112 1.81 -22.81 14.39
CA VAL A 112 0.98 -21.99 13.50
C VAL A 112 1.31 -20.50 13.65
N LYS A 113 1.26 -19.77 12.54
CA LYS A 113 1.66 -18.36 12.53
C LYS A 113 0.53 -17.48 13.08
N TYR A 114 0.78 -16.81 14.20
CA TYR A 114 -0.09 -15.74 14.68
C TYR A 114 0.21 -14.44 13.91
N VAL A 115 -0.84 -13.81 13.40
CA VAL A 115 -0.80 -12.53 12.70
C VAL A 115 -1.46 -11.51 13.62
N ALA A 116 -0.70 -10.49 14.00
CA ALA A 116 -1.13 -9.49 14.98
C ALA A 116 -2.09 -8.46 14.35
N THR A 117 -2.76 -7.68 15.20
CA THR A 117 -3.52 -6.49 14.76
C THR A 117 -2.61 -5.54 13.95
N ASN A 118 -3.16 -4.86 12.96
CA ASN A 118 -2.43 -3.95 12.06
C ASN A 118 -1.30 -4.65 11.28
N SER A 119 -1.43 -5.96 11.04
CA SER A 119 -0.54 -6.73 10.18
C SER A 119 -1.34 -7.72 9.34
N ALA A 120 -0.75 -8.17 8.25
CA ALA A 120 -1.34 -9.15 7.35
C ALA A 120 -0.28 -10.06 6.75
N LEU A 121 -0.71 -11.25 6.29
CA LEU A 121 0.09 -12.06 5.38
C LEU A 121 -0.41 -11.84 3.95
N ARG A 122 0.49 -11.50 3.03
CA ARG A 122 0.18 -11.59 1.60
C ARG A 122 0.29 -13.04 1.18
N LEU A 123 -0.84 -13.60 0.80
CA LEU A 123 -1.00 -14.96 0.34
C LEU A 123 -1.04 -14.97 -1.19
N LYS A 124 -0.58 -16.07 -1.78
CA LYS A 124 -0.64 -16.29 -3.22
C LYS A 124 -1.10 -17.72 -3.53
N ALA A 125 -1.99 -17.87 -4.49
CA ALA A 125 -2.44 -19.16 -4.97
C ALA A 125 -1.34 -19.80 -5.84
N VAL A 126 -0.96 -21.02 -5.50
CA VAL A 126 0.03 -21.83 -6.25
C VAL A 126 -0.68 -22.73 -7.28
N LEU A 127 -1.95 -23.04 -7.04
CA LEU A 127 -2.81 -23.81 -7.94
C LEU A 127 -4.28 -23.33 -7.79
N ASP A 128 -5.13 -23.70 -8.73
CA ASP A 128 -6.55 -23.31 -8.73
C ASP A 128 -7.33 -24.07 -7.62
N PHE A 129 -8.08 -23.36 -6.78
CA PHE A 129 -8.87 -23.97 -5.72
C PHE A 129 -10.07 -23.11 -5.30
N ASP A 130 -11.03 -23.73 -4.62
CA ASP A 130 -12.15 -23.03 -3.99
C ASP A 130 -11.78 -22.62 -2.55
N ASP A 131 -11.77 -21.31 -2.29
CA ASP A 131 -11.56 -20.74 -0.96
C ASP A 131 -12.91 -20.34 -0.35
N ASN A 132 -13.62 -21.31 0.25
CA ASN A 132 -14.92 -21.11 0.90
C ASN A 132 -15.96 -20.44 -0.02
N GLY A 133 -16.04 -20.88 -1.27
CA GLY A 133 -16.93 -20.32 -2.30
C GLY A 133 -16.31 -19.23 -3.18
N GLU A 134 -15.09 -18.76 -2.88
CA GLU A 134 -14.34 -17.87 -3.77
C GLU A 134 -13.36 -18.69 -4.63
N GLN A 135 -13.57 -18.69 -5.94
CA GLN A 135 -12.71 -19.41 -6.88
C GLN A 135 -11.39 -18.65 -7.06
N ARG A 136 -10.31 -19.16 -6.45
CA ARG A 136 -8.96 -18.62 -6.57
C ARG A 136 -8.25 -19.27 -7.76
N LYS A 137 -7.72 -18.46 -8.67
CA LYS A 137 -6.86 -18.92 -9.76
C LYS A 137 -5.39 -18.84 -9.36
N THR A 138 -4.59 -19.68 -10.00
CA THR A 138 -3.13 -19.70 -9.85
C THR A 138 -2.55 -18.30 -10.07
N GLY A 139 -1.79 -17.83 -9.10
CA GLY A 139 -1.17 -16.50 -9.11
C GLY A 139 -2.02 -15.38 -8.53
N ASP A 140 -3.27 -15.62 -8.14
CA ASP A 140 -4.07 -14.66 -7.39
C ASP A 140 -3.41 -14.38 -6.03
N GLU A 141 -3.41 -13.11 -5.62
CA GLU A 141 -2.90 -12.65 -4.33
C GLU A 141 -4.01 -12.02 -3.49
N TRP A 142 -4.03 -12.32 -2.20
CA TRP A 142 -4.96 -11.75 -1.22
C TRP A 142 -4.29 -11.61 0.14
N LEU A 143 -5.01 -11.03 1.09
CA LEU A 143 -4.53 -10.86 2.46
C LEU A 143 -5.22 -11.79 3.44
N PHE A 144 -4.44 -12.32 4.37
CA PHE A 144 -4.94 -12.75 5.68
C PHE A 144 -4.66 -11.63 6.68
N GLU A 145 -5.66 -10.80 6.97
CA GLU A 145 -5.55 -9.69 7.93
C GLU A 145 -5.68 -10.19 9.37
N GLY A 146 -4.80 -9.72 10.26
CA GLY A 146 -4.88 -10.01 11.69
C GLY A 146 -5.93 -9.16 12.42
N PRO A 147 -6.28 -9.50 13.67
CA PRO A 147 -5.67 -10.54 14.49
C PRO A 147 -6.22 -11.94 14.17
N GLY A 148 -5.34 -12.90 13.95
CA GLY A 148 -5.75 -14.26 13.61
C GLY A 148 -4.60 -15.25 13.57
N THR A 149 -4.94 -16.53 13.67
CA THR A 149 -3.96 -17.61 13.46
C THR A 149 -4.08 -18.12 12.03
N TYR A 150 -3.03 -17.95 11.24
CA TYR A 150 -2.98 -18.46 9.88
C TYR A 150 -2.73 -19.97 9.89
N ILE A 151 -3.64 -20.70 9.26
CA ILE A 151 -3.54 -22.13 9.01
C ILE A 151 -3.05 -22.32 7.58
N PRO A 152 -1.84 -22.88 7.37
CA PRO A 152 -1.31 -23.11 6.03
C PRO A 152 -2.19 -24.06 5.22
N ARG A 153 -2.21 -23.85 3.91
CA ARG A 153 -2.89 -24.71 2.94
C ARG A 153 -1.90 -25.14 1.87
N LYS A 154 -2.13 -26.30 1.26
CA LYS A 154 -1.24 -26.83 0.22
C LYS A 154 -1.28 -26.02 -1.07
N GLU A 155 -2.39 -25.33 -1.32
CA GLU A 155 -2.65 -24.53 -2.51
C GLU A 155 -2.13 -23.09 -2.39
N VAL A 156 -1.61 -22.69 -1.22
CA VAL A 156 -1.32 -21.29 -0.87
C VAL A 156 0.12 -21.12 -0.41
N SER A 157 0.84 -20.18 -1.01
CA SER A 157 2.14 -19.71 -0.53
C SER A 157 2.01 -18.40 0.25
N VAL A 158 2.85 -18.24 1.28
CA VAL A 158 2.97 -16.98 2.02
C VAL A 158 4.12 -16.18 1.41
N GLU A 159 3.80 -15.07 0.74
CA GLU A 159 4.79 -14.25 0.03
C GLU A 159 5.46 -13.23 0.94
N GLU A 160 4.69 -12.57 1.80
CA GLU A 160 5.17 -11.45 2.61
C GLU A 160 4.38 -11.29 3.90
N HIS A 161 5.04 -10.81 4.95
CA HIS A 161 4.38 -10.33 6.17
C HIS A 161 4.34 -8.80 6.13
N ILE A 162 3.15 -8.25 5.96
CA ILE A 162 2.88 -6.83 5.82
C ILE A 162 2.54 -6.25 7.20
N VAL A 163 3.20 -5.15 7.56
CA VAL A 163 2.87 -4.37 8.75
C VAL A 163 2.23 -3.05 8.29
N ALA A 164 1.24 -2.57 9.04
CA ALA A 164 0.59 -1.32 8.72
C ALA A 164 1.56 -0.13 8.74
N THR A 165 1.34 0.81 7.83
CA THR A 165 1.96 2.13 7.88
C THR A 165 1.10 3.04 8.75
N VAL A 166 1.69 3.64 9.79
CA VAL A 166 0.97 4.56 10.68
C VAL A 166 0.91 5.95 10.05
N ILE A 167 -0.30 6.44 9.82
CA ILE A 167 -0.59 7.77 9.27
C ILE A 167 -0.92 8.69 10.45
N GLY A 168 -0.03 9.64 10.73
CA GLY A 168 -0.22 10.66 11.78
C GLY A 168 -1.03 11.87 11.30
N PRO A 169 -1.30 12.84 12.20
CA PRO A 169 -1.86 14.13 11.83
C PRO A 169 -0.99 14.82 10.77
N ASN A 170 -1.62 15.50 9.81
CA ASN A 170 -0.93 16.20 8.72
C ASN A 170 -0.02 15.28 7.87
N GLN A 171 -0.36 13.99 7.79
CA GLN A 171 0.33 13.02 6.94
C GLN A 171 -0.66 12.28 6.05
N ALA A 172 -0.12 11.72 4.96
CA ALA A 172 -0.85 10.82 4.07
C ALA A 172 0.11 9.76 3.55
N VAL A 173 -0.38 8.53 3.36
CA VAL A 173 0.39 7.52 2.64
C VAL A 173 0.09 7.60 1.15
N LYS A 174 1.14 7.66 0.34
CA LYS A 174 1.06 7.57 -1.12
C LYS A 174 1.13 6.12 -1.53
N LEU A 175 0.13 5.67 -2.27
CA LEU A 175 0.00 4.31 -2.76
C LEU A 175 0.10 4.28 -4.28
N SER A 176 0.56 3.13 -4.80
CA SER A 176 0.55 2.79 -6.21
C SER A 176 -0.12 1.43 -6.42
N ALA A 177 -0.97 1.34 -7.43
CA ALA A 177 -1.60 0.09 -7.84
C ALA A 177 -0.63 -0.77 -8.65
N LYS A 178 -0.38 -2.02 -8.24
CA LYS A 178 0.40 -3.01 -9.01
C LYS A 178 -0.42 -3.59 -10.17
N LYS A 179 -1.72 -3.75 -9.94
CA LYS A 179 -2.72 -4.26 -10.88
C LYS A 179 -4.01 -3.46 -10.69
N GLU A 180 -4.97 -3.68 -11.57
CA GLU A 180 -6.32 -3.17 -11.39
C GLU A 180 -6.92 -3.71 -10.08
N LEU A 181 -7.46 -2.82 -9.24
CA LEU A 181 -8.08 -3.18 -7.98
C LEU A 181 -9.18 -2.19 -7.58
N ILE A 182 -9.95 -2.56 -6.56
CA ILE A 182 -10.83 -1.64 -5.84
C ILE A 182 -10.12 -1.31 -4.52
N ASP A 183 -9.87 -0.02 -4.28
CA ASP A 183 -9.23 0.42 -3.03
C ASP A 183 -10.17 0.31 -1.83
N ARG A 184 -9.65 0.55 -0.62
CA ARG A 184 -10.46 0.51 0.62
C ARG A 184 -11.62 1.51 0.67
N MET A 185 -11.62 2.54 -0.19
CA MET A 185 -12.70 3.52 -0.31
C MET A 185 -13.75 3.11 -1.35
N GLY A 186 -13.60 1.94 -1.98
CA GLY A 186 -14.49 1.47 -3.04
C GLY A 186 -14.20 2.08 -4.40
N GLN A 187 -13.10 2.82 -4.56
CA GLN A 187 -12.74 3.44 -5.82
C GLN A 187 -11.95 2.46 -6.69
N HIS A 188 -12.35 2.36 -7.95
CA HIS A 188 -11.64 1.57 -8.94
C HIS A 188 -10.31 2.24 -9.31
N ARG A 189 -9.22 1.46 -9.25
CA ARG A 189 -7.83 1.89 -9.53
C ARG A 189 -7.24 1.10 -10.68
N VAL A 190 -6.58 1.78 -11.61
CA VAL A 190 -5.88 1.13 -12.73
C VAL A 190 -4.41 0.84 -12.38
N ALA A 191 -3.79 -0.12 -13.08
CA ALA A 191 -2.39 -0.45 -12.85
C ALA A 191 -1.47 0.77 -13.07
N GLY A 192 -0.57 1.01 -12.12
CA GLY A 192 0.34 2.17 -12.10
C GLY A 192 -0.29 3.48 -11.63
N GLU A 193 -1.61 3.50 -11.33
CA GLU A 193 -2.25 4.66 -10.73
C GLU A 193 -1.68 4.92 -9.33
N ASN A 194 -1.51 6.20 -9.00
CA ASN A 194 -1.08 6.64 -7.68
C ASN A 194 -2.22 7.44 -7.00
N TRP A 195 -2.40 7.27 -5.69
CA TRP A 195 -3.34 8.04 -4.89
C TRP A 195 -2.83 8.23 -3.46
N LEU A 196 -3.53 9.03 -2.67
CA LEU A 196 -3.22 9.29 -1.27
C LEU A 196 -4.33 8.75 -0.36
N VAL A 197 -3.93 8.20 0.78
CA VAL A 197 -4.83 7.90 1.89
C VAL A 197 -4.47 8.80 3.07
N LYS A 198 -5.42 9.62 3.50
CA LYS A 198 -5.27 10.64 4.57
C LYS A 198 -5.91 10.22 5.90
N GLN A 199 -6.56 9.06 5.96
CA GLN A 199 -7.24 8.58 7.16
C GLN A 199 -6.22 8.29 8.25
N LEU A 200 -6.40 8.89 9.42
CA LEU A 200 -5.52 8.72 10.57
C LEU A 200 -5.53 7.27 11.07
N GLY A 201 -4.37 6.80 11.50
CA GLY A 201 -4.20 5.48 12.10
C GLY A 201 -3.36 4.53 11.25
N ALA A 202 -3.45 3.24 11.57
CA ALA A 202 -2.70 2.19 10.90
C ALA A 202 -3.37 1.81 9.58
N TYR A 203 -2.65 1.96 8.47
CA TYR A 203 -3.08 1.53 7.14
C TYR A 203 -2.33 0.28 6.71
N VAL A 204 -3.04 -0.84 6.55
CA VAL A 204 -2.51 -2.07 5.96
C VAL A 204 -2.77 -2.01 4.44
N PRO A 205 -1.72 -1.95 3.58
CA PRO A 205 -1.90 -1.98 2.13
C PRO A 205 -2.53 -3.29 1.68
N LEU A 206 -3.46 -3.22 0.72
CA LEU A 206 -4.05 -4.39 0.05
C LEU A 206 -3.00 -5.18 -0.74
N ALA A 207 -3.33 -6.41 -1.15
CA ALA A 207 -2.40 -7.31 -1.85
C ALA A 207 -1.74 -6.67 -3.09
N TYR A 208 -2.50 -5.87 -3.84
CA TYR A 208 -2.03 -5.19 -5.04
C TYR A 208 -1.70 -3.70 -4.85
N GLU A 209 -1.63 -3.22 -3.62
CA GLU A 209 -1.17 -1.87 -3.31
C GLU A 209 0.31 -1.88 -2.95
N THR A 210 1.03 -0.83 -3.35
CA THR A 210 2.42 -0.58 -2.96
C THR A 210 2.49 0.74 -2.23
N VAL A 211 3.08 0.74 -1.03
CA VAL A 211 3.40 1.98 -0.33
C VAL A 211 4.60 2.61 -1.01
N VAL A 212 4.41 3.82 -1.55
CA VAL A 212 5.44 4.59 -2.23
C VAL A 212 6.19 5.47 -1.23
N SER A 213 5.45 6.24 -0.44
CA SER A 213 6.00 7.21 0.51
C SER A 213 4.96 7.64 1.55
N LEU A 214 5.44 8.18 2.68
CA LEU A 214 4.62 8.92 3.63
C LEU A 214 4.84 10.41 3.38
N GLU A 215 3.80 11.11 2.95
CA GLU A 215 3.83 12.53 2.61
C GLU A 215 3.40 13.37 3.81
N ASN A 216 4.15 14.44 4.08
CA ASN A 216 3.83 15.40 5.13
C ASN A 216 3.12 16.63 4.54
N ALA A 217 2.23 17.24 5.31
CA ALA A 217 1.61 18.50 4.94
C ALA A 217 2.60 19.66 4.98
N TYR A 218 2.43 20.59 4.05
CA TYR A 218 3.05 21.90 4.09
C TYR A 218 2.24 22.83 5.00
N VAL A 219 2.94 23.62 5.81
CA VAL A 219 2.31 24.63 6.66
C VAL A 219 2.09 25.91 5.85
N VAL A 220 0.84 26.35 5.78
CA VAL A 220 0.39 27.57 5.11
C VAL A 220 0.09 28.62 6.18
N THR A 221 0.52 29.86 5.97
CA THR A 221 0.39 30.94 6.97
C THR A 221 -0.07 32.22 6.30
N ASP A 222 -0.41 33.25 7.09
CA ASP A 222 -0.76 34.58 6.55
C ASP A 222 0.42 35.20 5.75
N LYS A 223 1.63 34.65 5.91
CA LYS A 223 2.85 35.14 5.25
C LYS A 223 3.36 34.23 4.14
N LYS A 224 2.82 33.01 4.00
CA LYS A 224 3.30 31.98 3.06
C LYS A 224 2.13 31.28 2.39
N ALA A 225 2.11 31.31 1.07
CA ALA A 225 1.21 30.53 0.22
C ALA A 225 1.99 29.47 -0.56
N LEU A 226 1.31 28.40 -0.97
CA LEU A 226 1.88 27.37 -1.83
C LEU A 226 1.51 27.66 -3.28
N HIS A 227 2.50 27.74 -4.16
CA HIS A 227 2.27 27.83 -5.59
C HIS A 227 2.31 26.43 -6.19
N LEU A 228 1.14 25.99 -6.68
CA LEU A 228 0.92 24.65 -7.22
C LEU A 228 0.67 24.69 -8.71
N ARG A 229 0.97 23.57 -9.36
CA ARG A 229 0.66 23.28 -10.76
C ARG A 229 -0.03 21.94 -10.90
N ALA A 230 -1.05 21.88 -11.74
CA ALA A 230 -1.74 20.64 -12.09
C ALA A 230 -0.94 19.86 -13.14
N LEU A 231 -0.68 18.57 -12.88
CA LEU A 231 -0.02 17.65 -13.79
C LEU A 231 -1.00 16.99 -14.78
N LYS A 232 -2.29 16.99 -14.46
CA LYS A 232 -3.41 16.45 -15.24
C LYS A 232 -4.67 17.24 -14.92
N THR A 233 -5.73 17.07 -15.72
CA THR A 233 -7.04 17.63 -15.37
C THR A 233 -7.68 16.80 -14.26
N PHE A 234 -8.02 17.42 -13.12
CA PHE A 234 -8.64 16.77 -11.98
C PHE A 234 -9.46 17.77 -11.14
N LYS A 235 -10.20 17.26 -10.16
CA LYS A 235 -10.90 18.09 -9.16
C LYS A 235 -10.05 18.10 -7.89
N ASP A 236 -9.64 19.28 -7.44
CA ASP A 236 -8.81 19.44 -6.24
C ASP A 236 -9.61 19.15 -4.95
N ASP A 237 -8.89 19.12 -3.83
CA ASP A 237 -9.46 18.86 -2.49
C ASP A 237 -10.50 19.90 -2.05
N PHE A 238 -10.50 21.09 -2.67
CA PHE A 238 -11.47 22.17 -2.43
C PHE A 238 -12.68 22.09 -3.38
N GLY A 239 -12.69 21.11 -4.29
CA GLY A 239 -13.75 20.87 -5.24
C GLY A 239 -13.68 21.71 -6.52
N GLN A 240 -12.57 22.40 -6.77
CA GLN A 240 -12.35 23.17 -7.99
C GLN A 240 -11.70 22.30 -9.07
N THR A 241 -12.23 22.37 -10.30
CA THR A 241 -11.61 21.69 -11.45
C THR A 241 -10.36 22.45 -11.88
N ARG A 242 -9.22 21.76 -11.88
CA ARG A 242 -7.93 22.23 -12.39
C ARG A 242 -7.64 21.52 -13.70
N ASN A 243 -7.35 22.25 -14.77
CA ASN A 243 -6.90 21.68 -16.03
C ASN A 243 -5.40 21.42 -16.01
N ASN A 244 -4.92 20.52 -16.87
CA ASN A 244 -3.50 20.25 -17.01
C ASN A 244 -2.70 21.55 -17.29
N GLY A 245 -1.68 21.79 -16.47
CA GLY A 245 -0.83 22.98 -16.55
C GLY A 245 -1.37 24.21 -15.83
N ASP A 246 -2.60 24.18 -15.31
CA ASP A 246 -3.13 25.28 -14.50
C ASP A 246 -2.24 25.48 -13.25
N GLU A 247 -1.94 26.74 -12.94
CA GLU A 247 -1.19 27.15 -11.77
C GLU A 247 -2.07 27.97 -10.83
N TRP A 248 -1.95 27.76 -9.52
CA TRP A 248 -2.73 28.50 -8.51
C TRP A 248 -1.99 28.60 -7.18
N LEU A 249 -2.51 29.44 -6.29
CA LEU A 249 -2.04 29.55 -4.91
C LEU A 249 -3.00 28.84 -3.95
N VAL A 250 -2.42 28.14 -2.98
CA VAL A 250 -3.13 27.72 -1.76
C VAL A 250 -2.72 28.64 -0.62
N THR A 251 -3.69 29.35 -0.04
CA THR A 251 -3.48 30.34 1.03
C THR A 251 -4.14 29.88 2.33
N LYS A 252 -3.83 30.57 3.44
CA LYS A 252 -4.38 30.27 4.76
C LYS A 252 -5.91 30.44 4.83
N GLU A 253 -6.49 31.22 3.92
CA GLU A 253 -7.95 31.37 3.82
C GLU A 253 -8.64 30.04 3.47
N GLN A 254 -7.93 29.13 2.79
CA GLN A 254 -8.45 27.83 2.40
C GLN A 254 -8.08 26.74 3.43
N THR A 255 -6.84 26.72 3.91
CA THR A 255 -6.36 25.74 4.88
C THR A 255 -5.08 26.18 5.59
N GLU A 256 -4.87 25.75 6.83
CA GLU A 256 -3.63 25.97 7.59
C GLU A 256 -2.51 25.00 7.21
N THR A 257 -2.88 23.80 6.75
CA THR A 257 -1.93 22.76 6.32
C THR A 257 -2.43 22.11 5.05
N TYR A 258 -1.52 21.81 4.13
CA TYR A 258 -1.89 21.23 2.84
C TYR A 258 -0.97 20.09 2.44
N ILE A 259 -1.56 18.92 2.21
CA ILE A 259 -0.86 17.75 1.67
C ILE A 259 -1.09 17.76 0.17
N LEU A 260 -0.01 17.90 -0.61
CA LEU A 260 -0.05 17.88 -2.07
C LEU A 260 -0.73 16.61 -2.58
N ASN A 261 -1.70 16.76 -3.47
CA ASN A 261 -2.32 15.64 -4.15
C ASN A 261 -1.35 15.03 -5.19
N VAL A 262 -1.63 13.81 -5.65
CA VAL A 262 -0.79 13.08 -6.61
C VAL A 262 -0.66 13.80 -7.95
N TYR A 263 -1.69 14.55 -8.34
CA TYR A 263 -1.72 15.31 -9.59
C TYR A 263 -1.28 16.76 -9.42
N GLU A 264 -0.72 17.11 -8.27
CA GLU A 264 -0.22 18.44 -7.96
C GLU A 264 1.30 18.42 -7.87
N GLN A 265 1.90 19.50 -8.35
CA GLN A 265 3.32 19.76 -8.20
C GLN A 265 3.50 21.08 -7.46
N LEU A 266 4.28 21.06 -6.38
CA LEU A 266 4.73 22.29 -5.75
C LEU A 266 5.77 22.97 -6.64
N VAL A 267 5.42 24.14 -7.18
CA VAL A 267 6.32 24.96 -7.99
C VAL A 267 7.23 25.78 -7.07
N SER A 268 6.65 26.44 -6.07
CA SER A 268 7.40 27.25 -5.10
C SER A 268 6.55 27.62 -3.88
N ILE A 269 7.19 28.17 -2.84
CA ILE A 269 6.50 28.82 -1.71
C ILE A 269 6.55 30.33 -1.94
N VAL A 270 5.39 30.99 -1.97
CA VAL A 270 5.26 32.42 -2.23
C VAL A 270 5.11 33.16 -0.91
N ASN A 271 5.99 34.12 -0.67
CA ASN A 271 5.89 34.99 0.51
C ASN A 271 4.96 36.17 0.22
N ILE A 272 4.27 36.65 1.26
CA ILE A 272 3.40 37.81 1.16
C ILE A 272 4.21 39.08 0.85
N ASN A 273 3.71 39.91 -0.05
CA ASN A 273 4.21 41.27 -0.26
C ASN A 273 3.41 42.21 0.64
N ILE A 274 4.10 43.04 1.40
CA ILE A 274 3.50 43.99 2.34
C ILE A 274 3.93 45.39 1.94
N LEU A 275 2.97 46.25 1.62
CA LEU A 275 3.19 47.67 1.37
C LEU A 275 2.74 48.47 2.58
N THR A 276 3.53 49.47 2.94
CA THR A 276 3.13 50.49 3.92
C THR A 276 2.32 51.62 3.27
N SER A 277 1.77 52.52 4.08
CA SER A 277 1.04 53.70 3.60
C SER A 277 1.84 54.63 2.68
N ARG A 278 3.18 54.54 2.70
CA ARG A 278 4.09 55.34 1.87
C ARG A 278 4.72 54.55 0.72
N GLN A 279 4.17 53.39 0.39
CA GLN A 279 4.72 52.52 -0.66
C GLN A 279 3.68 52.20 -1.73
N TYR A 280 4.19 51.89 -2.92
CA TYR A 280 3.42 51.37 -4.03
C TYR A 280 4.23 50.35 -4.82
N CYS A 281 3.55 49.54 -5.63
CA CYS A 281 4.20 48.68 -6.61
C CYS A 281 3.34 48.57 -7.87
N VAL A 282 3.96 48.19 -8.97
CA VAL A 282 3.28 47.94 -10.24
C VAL A 282 3.38 46.45 -10.55
N ILE A 283 2.23 45.79 -10.60
CA ILE A 283 2.11 44.37 -10.97
C ILE A 283 1.99 44.29 -12.50
N LEU A 284 2.88 43.53 -13.12
CA LEU A 284 2.84 43.19 -14.53
C LEU A 284 1.98 41.93 -14.74
N ASN A 285 1.23 41.91 -15.84
CA ASN A 285 0.34 40.80 -16.23
C ASN A 285 -0.67 40.39 -15.13
N PRO A 286 -1.40 41.36 -14.55
CA PRO A 286 -2.28 41.11 -13.42
C PRO A 286 -3.37 40.10 -13.78
N VAL A 287 -3.74 39.25 -12.83
CA VAL A 287 -4.83 38.28 -13.00
C VAL A 287 -6.18 39.00 -12.99
N SER A 288 -7.03 38.76 -14.00
CA SER A 288 -8.41 39.25 -14.06
C SER A 288 -9.36 38.40 -13.20
N SER A 289 -10.60 38.86 -13.06
CA SER A 289 -11.66 38.16 -12.32
C SER A 289 -12.01 36.78 -12.88
N ASP A 290 -11.66 36.51 -14.14
CA ASP A 290 -11.80 35.19 -14.80
C ASP A 290 -10.62 34.24 -14.49
N GLY A 291 -9.66 34.67 -13.66
CA GLY A 291 -8.51 33.87 -13.24
C GLY A 291 -7.38 33.81 -14.27
N LYS A 292 -7.42 34.62 -15.34
CA LYS A 292 -6.38 34.64 -16.38
C LYS A 292 -5.47 35.86 -16.27
N ASN A 293 -4.19 35.70 -16.59
CA ASN A 293 -3.26 36.83 -16.63
C ASN A 293 -3.54 37.74 -17.83
N GLN A 294 -3.65 39.04 -17.57
CA GLN A 294 -3.83 40.06 -18.61
C GLN A 294 -2.48 40.47 -19.19
N LEU A 295 -2.00 39.74 -20.20
CA LEU A 295 -0.67 39.96 -20.79
C LEU A 295 -0.48 41.40 -21.30
N GLY A 296 0.63 42.02 -20.91
CA GLY A 296 0.99 43.39 -21.27
C GLY A 296 0.28 44.48 -20.46
N LYS A 297 -0.70 44.13 -19.61
CA LYS A 297 -1.34 45.09 -18.71
C LYS A 297 -0.52 45.28 -17.44
N LYS A 298 -0.73 46.44 -16.81
CA LYS A 298 -0.11 46.82 -15.54
C LYS A 298 -1.20 47.19 -14.53
N LYS A 299 -1.01 46.80 -13.28
CA LYS A 299 -1.89 47.15 -12.17
C LYS A 299 -1.09 47.86 -11.08
N LEU A 300 -1.46 49.10 -10.82
CA LEU A 300 -0.89 49.88 -9.74
C LEU A 300 -1.54 49.47 -8.40
N VAL A 301 -0.71 49.15 -7.41
CA VAL A 301 -1.14 48.86 -6.03
C VAL A 301 -0.45 49.86 -5.10
N VAL A 302 -1.23 50.63 -4.36
CA VAL A 302 -0.76 51.74 -3.50
C VAL A 302 -1.33 51.57 -2.10
N GLY A 303 -0.54 51.98 -1.10
CA GLY A 303 -0.97 52.11 0.29
C GLY A 303 -0.88 50.80 1.07
N ASP A 304 -1.37 50.85 2.32
CA ASP A 304 -1.27 49.76 3.28
C ASP A 304 -2.06 48.52 2.81
N LYS A 305 -1.34 47.57 2.21
CA LYS A 305 -1.90 46.38 1.57
C LYS A 305 -0.93 45.22 1.70
N SER A 306 -1.48 44.04 1.97
CA SER A 306 -0.73 42.78 1.98
C SER A 306 -1.36 41.81 0.98
N PHE A 307 -0.55 41.23 0.09
CA PHE A 307 -1.05 40.32 -0.94
C PHE A 307 0.03 39.34 -1.43
N PHE A 308 -0.40 38.21 -1.97
CA PHE A 308 0.46 37.29 -2.71
C PHE A 308 0.42 37.61 -4.21
N LEU A 309 1.57 37.54 -4.88
CA LEU A 309 1.60 37.60 -6.35
C LEU A 309 1.01 36.31 -6.89
N GLN A 310 0.04 36.43 -7.77
CA GLN A 310 -0.56 35.27 -8.45
C GLN A 310 0.46 34.65 -9.43
N PRO A 311 0.22 33.40 -9.88
CA PRO A 311 1.07 32.78 -10.90
C PRO A 311 1.23 33.70 -12.11
N ASN A 312 2.46 33.79 -12.63
CA ASN A 312 2.86 34.66 -13.74
C ASN A 312 2.74 36.19 -13.51
N GLU A 313 2.36 36.66 -12.32
CA GLU A 313 2.50 38.06 -11.94
C GLU A 313 3.94 38.38 -11.50
N GLN A 314 4.41 39.58 -11.83
CA GLN A 314 5.73 40.06 -11.43
C GLN A 314 5.64 41.53 -11.02
N LEU A 315 6.50 41.97 -10.10
CA LEU A 315 6.64 43.39 -9.78
C LEU A 315 7.60 44.03 -10.78
N GLU A 316 7.18 45.10 -11.45
CA GLU A 316 7.99 45.78 -12.46
C GLU A 316 9.32 46.27 -11.89
N ASN A 317 9.28 46.98 -10.77
CA ASN A 317 10.45 47.56 -10.09
C ASN A 317 10.41 47.26 -8.57
N GLY A 318 9.88 46.10 -8.18
CA GLY A 318 9.69 45.75 -6.77
C GLY A 318 8.72 46.70 -6.03
N ILE A 319 8.88 46.78 -4.71
CA ILE A 319 8.14 47.71 -3.85
C ILE A 319 8.89 49.05 -3.83
N GLN A 320 8.20 50.11 -4.21
CA GLN A 320 8.74 51.47 -4.36
C GLN A 320 8.14 52.41 -3.32
N ASN A 321 8.86 53.47 -2.97
CA ASN A 321 8.36 54.52 -2.09
C ASN A 321 7.58 55.55 -2.92
N ILE A 322 6.44 55.99 -2.39
CA ILE A 322 5.66 57.08 -2.96
C ILE A 322 6.52 58.35 -2.94
N CYS A 323 6.48 59.11 -4.03
CA CYS A 323 7.12 60.42 -4.10
C CYS A 323 6.32 61.41 -3.24
N ILE A 324 6.92 61.86 -2.14
CA ILE A 324 6.36 62.89 -1.26
C ILE A 324 7.03 64.21 -1.65
N LEU A 325 6.23 65.17 -2.11
CA LEU A 325 6.71 66.50 -2.50
C LEU A 325 6.42 67.49 -1.38
N SER A 326 7.43 68.26 -1.01
CA SER A 326 7.28 69.46 -0.18
C SER A 326 6.73 70.64 -0.99
N GLU A 327 6.41 71.77 -0.35
CA GLU A 327 5.79 72.94 -1.00
C GLU A 327 6.64 73.52 -2.15
N ASP A 328 7.97 73.36 -2.07
CA ASP A 328 8.94 73.87 -3.06
C ASP A 328 9.36 72.81 -4.10
N GLU A 329 8.80 71.59 -4.05
CA GLU A 329 9.16 70.49 -4.94
C GLU A 329 8.06 70.20 -5.98
N GLY A 330 8.48 69.80 -7.17
CA GLY A 330 7.60 69.42 -8.26
C GLY A 330 8.17 68.30 -9.09
N VAL A 331 7.30 67.51 -9.71
CA VAL A 331 7.68 66.43 -10.63
C VAL A 331 7.07 66.70 -11.99
N VAL A 332 7.92 66.70 -13.02
CA VAL A 332 7.47 66.74 -14.40
C VAL A 332 7.09 65.34 -14.82
N VAL A 333 5.81 65.15 -15.17
CA VAL A 333 5.28 63.86 -15.59
C VAL A 333 4.98 63.87 -17.09
N LYS A 334 5.14 62.71 -17.74
CA LYS A 334 4.80 62.52 -19.15
C LYS A 334 3.77 61.41 -19.27
N CYS A 335 2.69 61.70 -19.97
CA CYS A 335 1.67 60.72 -20.30
C CYS A 335 2.22 59.69 -21.30
N ILE A 336 2.22 58.41 -20.93
CA ILE A 336 2.66 57.30 -21.81
C ILE A 336 1.48 56.72 -22.58
N GLU A 337 0.35 56.53 -21.89
CA GLU A 337 -0.90 56.01 -22.44
C GLU A 337 -2.06 56.95 -22.12
N GLY A 338 -3.04 57.04 -23.01
CA GLY A 338 -4.18 57.93 -22.81
C GLY A 338 -5.07 57.47 -21.66
N PHE A 339 -5.40 58.37 -20.74
CA PHE A 339 -6.29 58.08 -19.62
C PHE A 339 -7.11 59.30 -19.21
N ASN A 340 -8.19 59.07 -18.48
CA ASN A 340 -8.96 60.14 -17.84
C ASN A 340 -8.38 60.38 -16.46
N ASP A 341 -7.83 61.58 -16.26
CA ASP A 341 -7.28 62.03 -14.99
C ASP A 341 -8.45 62.45 -14.10
N GLU A 342 -8.79 61.60 -13.12
CA GLU A 342 -9.93 61.85 -12.22
C GLU A 342 -9.70 63.04 -11.28
N ILE A 343 -8.44 63.40 -11.01
CA ILE A 343 -8.10 64.48 -10.09
C ILE A 343 -8.35 65.84 -10.76
N ASP A 344 -7.87 65.99 -12.00
CA ASP A 344 -8.06 67.23 -12.76
C ASP A 344 -9.33 67.20 -13.63
N ASN A 345 -9.98 66.05 -13.73
CA ASN A 345 -11.12 65.77 -14.61
C ASN A 345 -10.82 66.06 -16.09
N VAL A 346 -9.62 65.69 -16.56
CA VAL A 346 -9.14 65.94 -17.94
C VAL A 346 -8.69 64.65 -18.61
N THR A 347 -9.04 64.46 -19.88
CA THR A 347 -8.46 63.38 -20.71
C THR A 347 -7.03 63.73 -21.12
N ARG A 348 -6.06 62.95 -20.64
CA ARG A 348 -4.64 63.10 -20.96
C ARG A 348 -4.32 62.30 -22.22
N MET A 349 -3.71 62.95 -23.21
CA MET A 349 -3.26 62.28 -24.44
C MET A 349 -1.81 61.80 -24.33
N PRO A 350 -1.44 60.68 -24.98
CA PRO A 350 -0.07 60.19 -25.01
C PRO A 350 0.92 61.28 -25.45
N GLY A 351 2.08 61.34 -24.79
CA GLY A 351 3.18 62.25 -25.12
C GLY A 351 3.11 63.65 -24.49
N LYS A 352 1.97 64.07 -23.95
CA LYS A 352 1.81 65.35 -23.25
C LYS A 352 2.56 65.34 -21.90
N ARG A 353 3.20 66.47 -21.56
CA ARG A 353 3.88 66.69 -20.27
C ARG A 353 3.04 67.62 -19.38
N LYS A 354 3.12 67.43 -18.07
CA LYS A 354 2.58 68.33 -17.04
C LYS A 354 3.66 68.58 -16.00
#